data_AF-A0A9Q0NVI6-F1
#
_entry.id   AF-A0A9Q0NVI6-F1
#
_cell.length_a   1.000
_cell.length_b   1.000
_cell.length_c   1.000
_cell.angle_alpha   90.00
_cell.angle_beta   90.00
_cell.angle_gamma   90.00
#
_symmetry.space_group_name_H-M   'P 1'
#
loop_
_entity.id
_entity.type
_entity.pdbx_description
1 polymer ?
#
loop_
_entity_poly.entity_id
_entity_poly.type
_entity_poly.pdbx_seq_one_letter_code
_entity_poly.pdbx_strand_id
1 'polypeptide(L)'
;MKLLLVMVFIHSLLALAPASKTPTVIIIGAGMSGISAAKTLHDAGIRDILILEATNRIGGRVMKTQFSGYAVEMGANWLFGGGPVHNPVLEMAEKVKLKTSLNDYDNLTSNTYKQDGGLYPKTLVEAVDKVAVARDDFCAKFSTLLTKKVKNDVDISILAGQRLFKQEPKTPLEMVVDYYHNDYEDGEPPKVTSLKHTYPRNEFVDHGEDPYFVADPRGFEIVVQYLAKQFLSSLKGDPRLKLNKVVREIIYSKNGVAVRTEDGSIYKAKYVIVSVSVGVLQSDLIDFRPKLPIWKRLAISDFSMTIYTKIFLKFPYKFWPTGPGTEFFIYTHVRRGYYPLWQHLENEYPGSNILFVTVTAEESRRVEQLSDQEVEEEVMAVLKTLFGNKIPKPEDILVPRWGSNRFYKGSYSNWPDKYSQHRHDQLGDPVGPVYFTGEHNSNKYIGYVTGAYFHRY
;
A
#
# COMPACT_ATOMS: atom_id res chain seq x y z
N MET A 1 -55.24 -66.16 25.58
CA MET A 1 -53.98 -65.98 24.83
C MET A 1 -53.97 -64.55 24.29
N LYS A 2 -53.22 -63.64 24.95
CA LYS A 2 -53.15 -62.21 24.63
C LYS A 2 -52.10 -62.00 23.54
N LEU A 3 -52.40 -61.28 22.47
CA LEU A 3 -51.39 -60.67 21.60
C LEU A 3 -51.56 -59.15 21.65
N LEU A 4 -50.57 -58.48 22.21
CA LEU A 4 -50.47 -57.04 22.39
C LEU A 4 -49.83 -56.46 21.12
N LEU A 5 -50.51 -55.57 20.41
CA LEU A 5 -49.95 -54.87 19.25
C LEU A 5 -49.40 -53.53 19.74
N VAL A 6 -48.08 -53.46 19.90
CA VAL A 6 -47.36 -52.24 20.28
C VAL A 6 -47.07 -51.43 19.02
N MET A 7 -47.73 -50.27 18.89
CA MET A 7 -47.51 -49.32 17.81
C MET A 7 -46.40 -48.36 18.23
N VAL A 8 -45.19 -48.53 17.68
CA VAL A 8 -44.04 -47.67 17.96
C VAL A 8 -44.13 -46.42 17.08
N PHE A 9 -44.43 -45.27 17.69
CA PHE A 9 -44.28 -43.96 17.05
C PHE A 9 -42.81 -43.56 17.04
N ILE A 10 -42.14 -43.69 15.89
CA ILE A 10 -40.82 -43.10 15.66
C ILE A 10 -41.04 -41.60 15.47
N HIS A 11 -40.77 -40.81 16.52
CA HIS A 11 -40.62 -39.37 16.39
C HIS A 11 -39.27 -39.08 15.75
N SER A 12 -39.28 -38.80 14.46
CA SER A 12 -38.15 -38.20 13.75
C SER A 12 -37.96 -36.77 14.25
N LEU A 13 -37.11 -36.59 15.27
CA LEU A 13 -36.54 -35.30 15.61
C LEU A 13 -35.63 -34.88 14.46
N LEU A 14 -36.20 -34.18 13.48
CA LEU A 14 -35.46 -33.30 12.59
C LEU A 14 -34.80 -32.25 13.50
N ALA A 15 -33.53 -32.47 13.83
CA ALA A 15 -32.68 -31.41 14.35
C ALA A 15 -32.69 -30.31 13.30
N LEU A 16 -33.45 -29.23 13.55
CA LEU A 16 -33.28 -28.00 12.82
C LEU A 16 -31.81 -27.62 12.98
N ALA A 17 -31.05 -27.71 11.89
CA ALA A 17 -29.78 -27.00 11.80
C ALA A 17 -30.06 -25.55 12.25
N PRO A 18 -29.29 -24.98 13.20
CA PRO A 18 -29.52 -23.61 13.61
C PRO A 18 -29.51 -22.76 12.35
N ALA A 19 -30.63 -22.06 12.10
CA ALA A 19 -30.74 -21.13 10.98
C ALA A 19 -29.47 -20.26 11.01
N SER A 20 -28.70 -20.30 9.92
CA SER A 20 -27.50 -19.48 9.78
C SER A 20 -27.87 -18.05 10.14
N LYS A 21 -27.42 -17.60 11.32
CA LYS A 21 -27.78 -16.29 11.85
C LYS A 21 -27.22 -15.27 10.86
N THR A 22 -28.12 -14.48 10.27
CA THR A 22 -27.73 -13.43 9.32
C THR A 22 -26.75 -12.50 10.02
N PRO A 23 -25.55 -12.26 9.47
CA PRO A 23 -24.58 -11.36 10.10
C PRO A 23 -25.17 -9.96 10.24
N THR A 24 -24.76 -9.25 11.28
CA THR A 24 -25.11 -7.84 11.46
C THR A 24 -24.33 -6.97 10.46
N VAL A 25 -23.05 -7.29 10.25
CA VAL A 25 -22.15 -6.53 9.36
C VAL A 25 -21.42 -7.47 8.40
N ILE A 26 -21.42 -7.14 7.12
CA ILE A 26 -20.49 -7.73 6.14
C ILE A 26 -19.32 -6.77 5.94
N ILE A 27 -18.09 -7.28 5.90
CA ILE A 27 -16.88 -6.51 5.58
C ILE A 27 -16.31 -7.07 4.28
N ILE A 28 -16.08 -6.21 3.30
CA ILE A 28 -15.54 -6.58 1.99
C ILE A 28 -14.07 -6.18 1.96
N GLY A 29 -13.19 -7.17 1.85
CA GLY A 29 -11.74 -7.04 1.92
C GLY A 29 -11.19 -7.40 3.31
N ALA A 30 -10.14 -8.20 3.32
CA ALA A 30 -9.40 -8.64 4.52
C ALA A 30 -7.95 -8.10 4.51
N GLY A 31 -7.76 -6.87 4.01
CA GLY A 31 -6.55 -6.10 4.27
C GLY A 31 -6.51 -5.54 5.69
N MET A 32 -5.47 -4.78 6.03
CA MET A 32 -5.32 -4.17 7.36
C MET A 32 -6.59 -3.41 7.80
N SER A 33 -7.18 -2.59 6.92
CA SER A 33 -8.37 -1.79 7.27
C SER A 33 -9.62 -2.62 7.55
N GLY A 34 -9.91 -3.63 6.71
CA GLY A 34 -11.05 -4.52 6.92
C GLY A 34 -10.90 -5.38 8.19
N ILE A 35 -9.70 -5.89 8.47
CA ILE A 35 -9.41 -6.66 9.68
C ILE A 35 -9.48 -5.78 10.94
N SER A 36 -8.94 -4.56 10.87
CA SER A 36 -8.97 -3.62 12.00
C SER A 36 -10.41 -3.20 12.32
N ALA A 37 -11.21 -2.84 11.30
CA ALA A 37 -12.63 -2.54 11.49
C ALA A 37 -13.41 -3.75 12.06
N ALA A 38 -13.13 -4.97 11.60
CA ALA A 38 -13.74 -6.19 12.12
C ALA A 38 -13.41 -6.41 13.61
N LYS A 39 -12.16 -6.17 13.99
CA LYS A 39 -11.72 -6.26 15.39
C LYS A 39 -12.41 -5.20 16.24
N THR A 40 -12.46 -3.94 15.80
CA THR A 40 -13.12 -2.87 16.57
C THR A 40 -14.59 -3.17 16.80
N LEU A 41 -15.30 -3.66 15.79
CA LEU A 41 -16.69 -4.11 15.95
C LEU A 41 -16.79 -5.29 16.94
N HIS A 42 -15.88 -6.26 16.86
CA HIS A 42 -15.84 -7.41 17.77
C HIS A 42 -15.65 -6.99 19.23
N ASP A 43 -14.70 -6.09 19.47
CA ASP A 43 -14.36 -5.55 20.79
C ASP A 43 -15.51 -4.69 21.35
N ALA A 44 -16.25 -4.01 20.47
CA ALA A 44 -17.50 -3.30 20.81
C ALA A 44 -18.71 -4.23 21.01
N GLY A 45 -18.54 -5.54 20.91
CA GLY A 45 -19.60 -6.54 21.15
C GLY A 45 -20.44 -6.91 19.93
N ILE A 46 -20.21 -6.30 18.76
CA ILE A 46 -20.86 -6.66 17.50
C ILE A 46 -20.10 -7.84 16.89
N ARG A 47 -20.43 -9.06 17.32
CA ARG A 47 -19.68 -10.29 16.95
C ARG A 47 -20.22 -11.04 15.73
N ASP A 48 -21.46 -10.76 15.33
CA ASP A 48 -22.08 -11.35 14.13
C ASP A 48 -21.54 -10.66 12.86
N ILE A 49 -20.26 -10.88 12.55
CA ILE A 49 -19.54 -10.27 11.41
C ILE A 49 -19.25 -11.35 10.36
N LEU A 50 -19.31 -10.98 9.08
CA LEU A 50 -18.83 -11.80 7.97
C LEU A 50 -17.84 -11.02 7.10
N ILE A 51 -16.63 -11.53 6.93
CA ILE A 51 -15.57 -10.95 6.10
C ILE A 51 -15.51 -11.73 4.79
N LEU A 52 -15.64 -11.01 3.66
CA LEU A 52 -15.53 -11.54 2.32
C LEU A 52 -14.24 -11.02 1.67
N GLU A 53 -13.29 -11.90 1.42
CA GLU A 53 -12.00 -11.58 0.82
C GLU A 53 -11.93 -12.17 -0.58
N ALA A 54 -11.56 -11.34 -1.56
CA ALA A 54 -11.53 -11.71 -2.96
C ALA A 54 -10.47 -12.77 -3.27
N THR A 55 -9.35 -12.73 -2.55
CA THR A 55 -8.20 -13.62 -2.76
C THR A 55 -8.23 -14.84 -1.82
N ASN A 56 -7.26 -15.73 -2.00
CA ASN A 56 -7.08 -16.93 -1.17
C ASN A 56 -6.32 -16.67 0.15
N ARG A 57 -6.05 -15.41 0.51
CA ARG A 57 -5.32 -15.00 1.71
C ARG A 57 -5.83 -13.67 2.24
N ILE A 58 -5.50 -13.35 3.49
CA ILE A 58 -5.69 -12.01 4.06
C ILE A 58 -4.39 -11.20 3.94
N GLY A 59 -4.46 -9.88 4.15
CA GLY A 59 -3.31 -8.98 4.10
C GLY A 59 -3.44 -7.87 3.05
N GLY A 60 -4.17 -8.12 1.96
CA GLY A 60 -4.36 -7.13 0.91
C GLY A 60 -3.04 -6.71 0.28
N ARG A 61 -2.74 -5.41 0.29
CA ARG A 61 -1.50 -4.85 -0.29
C ARG A 61 -0.26 -5.02 0.61
N VAL A 62 -0.44 -5.55 1.82
CA VAL A 62 0.67 -6.15 2.59
C VAL A 62 0.81 -7.58 2.08
N MET A 63 1.80 -7.81 1.22
CA MET A 63 1.91 -9.01 0.41
C MET A 63 3.36 -9.34 0.11
N LYS A 64 3.76 -10.55 0.50
CA LYS A 64 4.99 -11.17 0.03
C LYS A 64 4.77 -12.13 -1.13
N THR A 65 5.85 -12.47 -1.82
CA THR A 65 5.95 -13.64 -2.70
C THR A 65 7.26 -14.39 -2.44
N GLN A 66 7.39 -15.59 -2.98
CA GLN A 66 8.66 -16.28 -3.08
C GLN A 66 9.36 -15.90 -4.38
N PHE A 67 10.65 -15.57 -4.30
CA PHE A 67 11.48 -15.19 -5.44
C PHE A 67 12.89 -15.77 -5.25
N SER A 68 13.30 -16.67 -6.14
CA SER A 68 14.62 -17.32 -6.09
C SER A 68 15.00 -17.89 -4.71
N GLY A 69 14.02 -18.44 -3.97
CA GLY A 69 14.20 -19.04 -2.65
C GLY A 69 14.02 -18.08 -1.46
N TYR A 70 13.85 -16.78 -1.70
CA TYR A 70 13.68 -15.75 -0.67
C TYR A 70 12.25 -15.18 -0.66
N ALA A 71 11.73 -14.93 0.54
CA ALA A 71 10.47 -14.21 0.69
C ALA A 71 10.74 -12.72 0.47
N VAL A 72 10.17 -12.11 -0.57
CA VAL A 72 10.28 -10.67 -0.83
C VAL A 72 8.91 -10.01 -0.73
N GLU A 73 8.83 -8.82 -0.16
CA GLU A 73 7.59 -8.06 -0.11
C GLU A 73 7.33 -7.41 -1.47
N MET A 74 6.20 -7.72 -2.11
CA MET A 74 5.78 -7.04 -3.34
C MET A 74 5.15 -5.68 -3.06
N GLY A 75 4.61 -5.47 -1.86
CA GLY A 75 3.89 -4.27 -1.46
C GLY A 75 4.59 -3.53 -0.33
N ALA A 76 3.85 -3.22 0.74
CA ALA A 76 4.38 -2.58 1.93
C ALA A 76 5.62 -3.33 2.45
N ASN A 77 6.69 -2.59 2.75
CA ASN A 77 7.98 -3.18 3.14
C ASN A 77 8.64 -2.50 4.35
N TRP A 78 8.33 -1.23 4.61
CA TRP A 78 8.95 -0.45 5.67
C TRP A 78 7.98 -0.21 6.83
N LEU A 79 8.54 -0.21 8.03
CA LEU A 79 7.92 0.22 9.28
C LEU A 79 8.75 1.39 9.82
N PHE A 80 8.10 2.45 10.26
CA PHE A 80 8.78 3.65 10.77
C PHE A 80 8.69 3.73 12.29
N GLY A 81 9.83 4.06 12.92
CA GLY A 81 9.98 4.18 14.37
C GLY A 81 10.93 5.33 14.76
N GLY A 82 11.21 5.45 16.06
CA GLY A 82 12.10 6.49 16.60
C GLY A 82 11.42 7.84 16.91
N GLY A 83 10.12 7.98 16.62
CA GLY A 83 9.37 9.21 16.83
C GLY A 83 8.68 9.36 18.18
N PRO A 84 8.07 10.53 18.44
CA PRO A 84 7.41 10.85 19.71
C PRO A 84 6.12 10.05 19.96
N VAL A 85 5.49 9.50 18.91
CA VAL A 85 4.26 8.70 18.98
C VAL A 85 4.58 7.30 18.49
N HIS A 86 4.34 6.30 19.33
CA HIS A 86 4.62 4.91 18.94
C HIS A 86 3.70 4.44 17.81
N ASN A 87 4.28 3.77 16.80
CA ASN A 87 3.55 3.23 15.66
C ASN A 87 2.85 1.91 16.05
N PRO A 88 1.51 1.81 16.01
CA PRO A 88 0.80 0.59 16.40
C PRO A 88 1.09 -0.60 15.48
N VAL A 89 1.46 -0.36 14.22
CA VAL A 89 1.86 -1.43 13.30
C VAL A 89 3.24 -1.96 13.66
N LEU A 90 4.17 -1.09 14.07
CA LEU A 90 5.47 -1.48 14.61
C LEU A 90 5.31 -2.25 15.93
N GLU A 91 4.43 -1.79 16.83
CA GLU A 91 4.12 -2.51 18.09
C GLU A 91 3.66 -3.96 17.81
N MET A 92 2.77 -4.14 16.82
CA MET A 92 2.33 -5.48 16.42
C MET A 92 3.46 -6.29 15.78
N ALA A 93 4.33 -5.66 14.99
CA ALA A 93 5.51 -6.29 14.41
C ALA A 93 6.49 -6.80 15.49
N GLU A 94 6.71 -6.01 16.55
CA GLU A 94 7.52 -6.40 17.70
C GLU A 94 6.91 -7.60 18.45
N LYS A 95 5.58 -7.59 18.67
CA LYS A 95 4.86 -8.70 19.33
C LYS A 95 4.99 -10.02 18.58
N VAL A 96 4.98 -9.99 17.24
CA VAL A 96 5.19 -11.20 16.41
C VAL A 96 6.66 -11.50 16.14
N LYS A 97 7.58 -10.69 16.68
CA LYS A 97 9.02 -10.73 16.44
C LYS A 97 9.33 -10.76 14.95
N LEU A 98 8.73 -9.83 14.20
CA LEU A 98 8.95 -9.68 12.76
C LEU A 98 10.44 -9.38 12.52
N LYS A 99 11.08 -10.14 11.62
CA LYS A 99 12.47 -9.85 11.25
C LYS A 99 12.52 -8.60 10.38
N THR A 100 13.21 -7.58 10.88
CA THR A 100 13.49 -6.33 10.17
C THR A 100 14.98 -6.01 10.18
N SER A 101 15.40 -5.17 9.24
CA SER A 101 16.72 -4.52 9.20
C SER A 101 16.50 -3.02 9.18
N LEU A 102 17.36 -2.25 9.86
CA LEU A 102 17.36 -0.79 9.69
C LEU A 102 18.07 -0.46 8.36
N ASN A 103 17.39 0.23 7.45
CA ASN A 103 17.99 0.67 6.19
C ASN A 103 18.82 1.94 6.39
N ASP A 104 20.02 1.95 5.80
CA ASP A 104 20.95 3.09 5.86
C ASP A 104 20.96 3.86 4.53
N TYR A 105 20.39 5.07 4.55
CA TYR A 105 20.36 5.98 3.41
C TYR A 105 21.49 7.03 3.41
N ASP A 106 22.34 7.08 4.45
CA ASP A 106 23.31 8.16 4.68
C ASP A 106 24.34 8.29 3.56
N ASN A 107 24.58 7.20 2.83
CA ASN A 107 25.60 7.11 1.80
C ASN A 107 25.08 7.30 0.37
N LEU A 108 23.80 7.65 0.19
CA LEU A 108 23.23 7.97 -1.13
C LEU A 108 24.02 9.04 -1.88
N THR A 109 24.50 10.07 -1.18
CA THR A 109 25.32 11.14 -1.76
C THR A 109 26.66 10.64 -2.32
N SER A 110 27.18 9.53 -1.79
CA SER A 110 28.42 8.88 -2.25
C SER A 110 28.17 7.87 -3.37
N ASN A 111 26.93 7.43 -3.54
CA ASN A 111 26.52 6.37 -4.47
C ASN A 111 25.54 6.88 -5.55
N THR A 112 25.70 8.12 -6.00
CA THR A 112 24.89 8.68 -7.09
C THR A 112 25.63 8.61 -8.42
N TYR A 113 25.12 7.80 -9.35
CA TYR A 113 25.68 7.55 -10.66
C TYR A 113 25.11 8.49 -11.72
N LYS A 114 25.98 8.90 -12.65
CA LYS A 114 25.61 9.69 -13.82
C LYS A 114 24.87 8.84 -14.86
N GLN A 115 24.11 9.51 -15.72
CA GLN A 115 23.39 8.88 -16.83
C GLN A 115 24.32 8.12 -17.78
N ASP A 116 25.55 8.62 -17.97
CA ASP A 116 26.59 8.09 -18.86
C ASP A 116 27.64 7.22 -18.14
N GLY A 117 27.41 6.91 -16.86
CA GLY A 117 28.27 6.06 -16.04
C GLY A 117 29.23 6.83 -15.14
N GLY A 118 29.77 6.14 -14.15
CA GLY A 118 30.60 6.73 -13.09
C GLY A 118 29.80 7.56 -12.07
N LEU A 119 30.45 7.88 -10.96
CA LEU A 119 29.83 8.59 -9.83
C LEU A 119 29.93 10.11 -9.99
N TYR A 120 28.95 10.83 -9.44
CA TYR A 120 29.14 12.25 -9.12
C TYR A 120 30.10 12.40 -7.92
N PRO A 121 30.87 13.50 -7.84
CA PRO A 121 31.59 13.84 -6.62
C PRO A 121 30.61 13.99 -5.46
N LYS A 122 30.88 13.32 -4.33
CA LYS A 122 30.04 13.36 -3.12
C LYS A 122 29.66 14.79 -2.72
N THR A 123 30.62 15.69 -2.68
CA THR A 123 30.42 17.10 -2.29
C THR A 123 29.45 17.86 -3.19
N LEU A 124 29.35 17.49 -4.47
CA LEU A 124 28.37 18.06 -5.39
C LEU A 124 26.96 17.55 -5.08
N VAL A 125 26.83 16.24 -4.81
CA VAL A 125 25.52 15.65 -4.46
C VAL A 125 25.03 16.19 -3.12
N GLU A 126 25.90 16.29 -2.11
CA GLU A 126 25.60 16.92 -0.81
C GLU A 126 25.13 18.37 -0.97
N ALA A 127 25.73 19.14 -1.87
CA ALA A 127 25.32 20.52 -2.12
C ALA A 127 23.91 20.59 -2.74
N VAL A 128 23.59 19.69 -3.68
CA VAL A 128 22.26 19.59 -4.29
C VAL A 128 21.21 19.10 -3.27
N ASP A 129 21.56 18.10 -2.48
CA ASP A 129 20.70 17.54 -1.44
C ASP A 129 20.36 18.57 -0.36
N LYS A 130 21.35 19.36 0.09
CA LYS A 130 21.12 20.48 1.02
C LYS A 130 20.10 21.49 0.49
N VAL A 131 20.09 21.75 -0.82
CA VAL A 131 19.08 22.62 -1.46
C VAL A 131 17.71 21.94 -1.47
N ALA A 132 17.66 20.63 -1.75
CA ALA A 132 16.41 19.87 -1.72
C ALA A 132 15.79 19.83 -0.31
N VAL A 133 16.58 19.57 0.73
CA VAL A 133 16.14 19.62 2.14
C VAL A 133 15.64 21.02 2.50
N ALA A 134 16.37 22.08 2.16
CA ALA A 134 15.92 23.45 2.43
C ALA A 134 14.60 23.81 1.72
N ARG A 135 14.38 23.22 0.54
CA ARG A 135 13.14 23.37 -0.24
C ARG A 135 11.98 22.59 0.39
N ASP A 136 12.22 21.37 0.88
CA ASP A 136 11.24 20.56 1.60
C ASP A 136 10.79 21.27 2.89
N ASP A 137 11.75 21.74 3.69
CA ASP A 137 11.55 22.59 4.87
C ASP A 137 10.69 23.83 4.58
N PHE A 138 10.97 24.50 3.46
CA PHE A 138 10.19 25.63 3.02
C PHE A 138 8.75 25.22 2.69
N CYS A 139 8.55 24.11 1.99
CA CYS A 139 7.21 23.59 1.66
C CYS A 139 6.43 23.23 2.94
N ALA A 140 7.07 22.61 3.93
CA ALA A 140 6.44 22.31 5.22
C ALA A 140 5.99 23.58 5.97
N LYS A 141 6.87 24.59 6.05
CA LYS A 141 6.54 25.90 6.65
C LYS A 141 5.43 26.61 5.87
N PHE A 142 5.47 26.54 4.55
CA PHE A 142 4.47 27.14 3.68
C PHE A 142 3.10 26.45 3.78
N SER A 143 3.06 25.11 3.86
CA SER A 143 1.83 24.35 4.11
C SER A 143 1.16 24.79 5.42
N THR A 144 1.96 24.94 6.48
CA THR A 144 1.48 25.44 7.77
C THR A 144 0.89 26.85 7.64
N LEU A 145 1.53 27.72 6.85
CA LEU A 145 1.05 29.07 6.59
C LEU A 145 -0.27 29.08 5.80
N LEU A 146 -0.36 28.27 4.73
CA LEU A 146 -1.57 28.12 3.93
C LEU A 146 -2.75 27.67 4.80
N THR A 147 -2.54 26.61 5.58
CA THR A 147 -3.56 26.05 6.47
C THR A 147 -4.06 27.06 7.50
N LYS A 148 -3.18 27.90 8.06
CA LYS A 148 -3.54 28.88 9.10
C LYS A 148 -4.15 30.17 8.56
N LYS A 149 -3.68 30.66 7.41
CA LYS A 149 -3.99 32.03 6.94
C LYS A 149 -4.92 32.08 5.74
N VAL A 150 -5.02 31.01 4.95
CA VAL A 150 -5.82 31.02 3.72
C VAL A 150 -7.15 30.32 3.97
N LYS A 151 -8.25 31.05 3.75
CA LYS A 151 -9.61 30.53 3.87
C LYS A 151 -10.00 29.75 2.61
N ASN A 152 -11.11 29.01 2.66
CA ASN A 152 -11.74 28.32 1.53
C ASN A 152 -10.94 27.13 0.97
N ASP A 153 -10.15 26.47 1.81
CA ASP A 153 -9.50 25.19 1.46
C ASP A 153 -8.59 25.25 0.22
N VAL A 154 -7.94 26.40 0.00
CA VAL A 154 -6.97 26.57 -1.09
C VAL A 154 -5.79 25.64 -0.84
N ASP A 155 -5.43 24.91 -1.89
CA ASP A 155 -4.26 24.04 -1.96
C ASP A 155 -3.51 24.28 -3.27
N ILE A 156 -2.22 23.92 -3.28
CA ILE A 156 -1.34 23.97 -4.43
C ILE A 156 -0.54 22.67 -4.50
N SER A 157 0.04 22.35 -5.66
CA SER A 157 0.94 21.20 -5.73
C SER A 157 2.28 21.47 -5.03
N ILE A 158 3.00 20.42 -4.65
CA ILE A 158 4.36 20.54 -4.10
C ILE A 158 5.26 21.33 -5.07
N LEU A 159 5.18 21.06 -6.37
CA LEU A 159 5.92 21.81 -7.41
C LEU A 159 5.63 23.32 -7.38
N ALA A 160 4.38 23.72 -7.14
CA ALA A 160 4.06 25.13 -6.99
C ALA A 160 4.70 25.73 -5.72
N GLY A 161 4.79 24.98 -4.62
CA GLY A 161 5.58 25.36 -3.45
C GLY A 161 7.07 25.49 -3.77
N GLN A 162 7.64 24.53 -4.49
CA GLN A 162 9.03 24.54 -4.95
C GLN A 162 9.34 25.76 -5.83
N ARG A 163 8.40 26.20 -6.67
CA ARG A 163 8.50 27.44 -7.46
C ARG A 163 8.58 28.68 -6.59
N LEU A 164 7.82 28.73 -5.49
CA LEU A 164 7.87 29.83 -4.54
C LEU A 164 9.22 29.90 -3.80
N PHE A 165 9.91 28.76 -3.66
CA PHE A 165 11.30 28.70 -3.18
C PHE A 165 12.33 29.20 -4.21
N LYS A 166 11.95 29.33 -5.50
CA LYS A 166 12.76 29.86 -6.62
C LYS A 166 13.98 29.02 -7.02
N GLN A 167 14.07 27.76 -6.58
CA GLN A 167 15.11 26.81 -6.97
C GLN A 167 14.50 25.44 -7.32
N GLU A 168 13.83 25.40 -8.47
CA GLU A 168 13.29 24.15 -9.04
C GLU A 168 14.42 23.24 -9.55
N PRO A 169 14.27 21.91 -9.45
CA PRO A 169 15.17 20.95 -10.08
C PRO A 169 15.19 21.11 -11.61
N LYS A 170 16.36 21.22 -12.21
CA LYS A 170 16.52 21.42 -13.68
C LYS A 170 17.48 20.43 -14.31
N THR A 171 18.52 20.03 -13.58
CA THR A 171 19.51 19.06 -14.07
C THR A 171 19.10 17.62 -13.73
N PRO A 172 19.62 16.59 -14.42
CA PRO A 172 19.37 15.19 -14.07
C PRO A 172 19.70 14.84 -12.61
N LEU A 173 20.77 15.43 -12.06
CA LEU A 173 21.15 15.25 -10.65
C LEU A 173 20.10 15.87 -9.71
N GLU A 174 19.73 17.13 -9.92
CA GLU A 174 18.70 17.78 -9.10
C GLU A 174 17.35 17.06 -9.21
N MET A 175 16.98 16.59 -10.40
CA MET A 175 15.72 15.88 -10.63
C MET A 175 15.65 14.56 -9.89
N VAL A 176 16.74 13.79 -9.79
CA VAL A 176 16.71 12.52 -9.08
C VAL A 176 16.80 12.69 -7.57
N VAL A 177 17.53 13.71 -7.09
CA VAL A 177 17.54 14.06 -5.66
C VAL A 177 16.14 14.51 -5.26
N ASP A 178 15.47 15.34 -6.07
CA ASP A 178 14.08 15.71 -5.83
C ASP A 178 13.09 14.54 -5.95
N TYR A 179 13.36 13.56 -6.82
CA TYR A 179 12.59 12.31 -6.88
C TYR A 179 12.71 11.52 -5.58
N TYR A 180 13.92 11.40 -5.02
CA TYR A 180 14.16 10.71 -3.75
C TYR A 180 13.37 11.35 -2.60
N HIS A 181 13.33 12.68 -2.51
CA HIS A 181 12.61 13.40 -1.46
C HIS A 181 11.08 13.45 -1.64
N ASN A 182 10.56 13.13 -2.83
CA ASN A 182 9.13 13.25 -3.13
C ASN A 182 8.56 11.97 -3.73
N ASP A 183 8.80 11.70 -5.01
CA ASP A 183 8.20 10.58 -5.74
C ASP A 183 8.48 9.21 -5.10
N TYR A 184 9.65 9.03 -4.49
CA TYR A 184 10.00 7.79 -3.81
C TYR A 184 9.16 7.55 -2.56
N GLU A 185 8.69 8.60 -1.91
CA GLU A 185 7.82 8.53 -0.73
C GLU A 185 6.35 8.60 -1.13
N ASP A 186 5.98 9.70 -1.78
CA ASP A 186 4.60 10.05 -2.13
C ASP A 186 4.06 9.20 -3.31
N GLY A 187 4.95 8.50 -4.02
CA GLY A 187 4.69 7.62 -5.16
C GLY A 187 4.25 8.34 -6.44
N GLU A 188 4.00 9.64 -6.36
CA GLU A 188 3.64 10.54 -7.47
C GLU A 188 4.52 11.80 -7.44
N PRO A 189 4.78 12.43 -8.61
CA PRO A 189 5.67 13.57 -8.68
C PRO A 189 5.07 14.84 -8.06
N PRO A 190 5.92 15.79 -7.61
CA PRO A 190 5.51 17.07 -7.03
C PRO A 190 4.48 17.87 -7.85
N LYS A 191 4.39 17.64 -9.17
CA LYS A 191 3.45 18.32 -10.06
C LYS A 191 1.99 18.00 -9.78
N VAL A 192 1.68 16.81 -9.24
CA VAL A 192 0.29 16.33 -8.99
C VAL A 192 0.01 16.03 -7.52
N THR A 193 1.02 16.04 -6.66
CA THR A 193 0.87 15.83 -5.22
C THR A 193 0.51 17.15 -4.52
N SER A 194 -0.52 17.12 -3.66
CA SER A 194 -0.93 18.22 -2.79
C SER A 194 0.22 18.66 -1.87
N LEU A 195 0.43 19.98 -1.73
CA LEU A 195 1.35 20.51 -0.72
C LEU A 195 0.70 20.52 0.65
N LYS A 196 -0.55 21.00 0.74
CA LYS A 196 -1.24 21.19 2.01
C LYS A 196 -1.54 19.88 2.74
N HIS A 197 -1.93 18.85 2.01
CA HIS A 197 -2.34 17.57 2.58
C HIS A 197 -1.20 16.57 2.74
N THR A 198 -0.07 16.78 2.05
CA THR A 198 1.14 15.97 2.23
C THR A 198 2.05 16.52 3.33
N TYR A 199 2.18 17.85 3.46
CA TYR A 199 3.04 18.45 4.47
C TYR A 199 2.29 18.90 5.73
N PRO A 200 2.82 18.62 6.93
CA PRO A 200 3.99 17.76 7.16
C PRO A 200 3.67 16.28 6.91
N ARG A 201 4.68 15.49 6.53
CA ARG A 201 4.55 14.03 6.37
C ARG A 201 4.38 13.40 7.75
N ASN A 202 3.13 13.22 8.16
CA ASN A 202 2.80 12.91 9.56
C ASN A 202 3.29 11.53 10.01
N GLU A 203 3.44 10.56 9.10
CA GLU A 203 4.03 9.26 9.46
C GLU A 203 5.43 9.49 10.09
N PHE A 204 6.26 10.34 9.49
CA PHE A 204 7.59 10.65 10.00
C PHE A 204 7.57 11.57 11.21
N VAL A 205 6.73 12.61 11.20
CA VAL A 205 6.65 13.54 12.33
C VAL A 205 6.20 12.84 13.61
N ASP A 206 5.24 11.92 13.51
CA ASP A 206 4.72 11.21 14.66
C ASP A 206 5.55 9.98 15.00
N HIS A 207 5.83 9.12 14.03
CA HIS A 207 6.39 7.80 14.27
C HIS A 207 7.90 7.75 14.13
N GLY A 208 8.52 8.80 13.59
CA GLY A 208 9.96 8.93 13.37
C GLY A 208 10.38 8.45 11.99
N GLU A 209 11.66 8.60 11.71
CA GLU A 209 12.23 8.34 10.38
C GLU A 209 13.05 7.05 10.32
N ASP A 210 13.17 6.29 11.42
CA ASP A 210 13.94 5.04 11.45
C ASP A 210 13.25 3.99 10.54
N PRO A 211 13.85 3.62 9.39
CA PRO A 211 13.16 2.83 8.38
C PRO A 211 13.48 1.34 8.56
N TYR A 212 12.65 0.63 9.30
CA TYR A 212 12.76 -0.82 9.49
C TYR A 212 12.22 -1.58 8.28
N PHE A 213 13.12 -2.04 7.41
CA PHE A 213 12.82 -2.89 6.27
C PHE A 213 12.46 -4.31 6.70
N VAL A 214 11.28 -4.77 6.29
CA VAL A 214 10.79 -6.12 6.58
C VAL A 214 11.46 -7.15 5.67
N ALA A 215 12.12 -8.13 6.29
CA ALA A 215 12.79 -9.24 5.62
C ALA A 215 12.54 -10.57 6.36
N ASP A 216 11.27 -10.90 6.56
CA ASP A 216 10.85 -12.09 7.30
C ASP A 216 10.33 -13.19 6.35
N PRO A 217 10.76 -14.46 6.49
CA PRO A 217 10.20 -15.56 5.71
C PRO A 217 8.68 -15.73 5.81
N ARG A 218 8.05 -15.27 6.91
CA ARG A 218 6.60 -15.25 7.11
C ARG A 218 5.91 -14.09 6.39
N GLY A 219 6.66 -13.05 6.03
CA GLY A 219 6.22 -11.83 5.38
C GLY A 219 5.54 -10.83 6.31
N PHE A 220 5.48 -9.56 5.91
CA PHE A 220 4.86 -8.47 6.67
C PHE A 220 3.36 -8.73 6.93
N GLU A 221 2.71 -9.52 6.06
CA GLU A 221 1.32 -9.94 6.23
C GLU A 221 1.05 -10.65 7.57
N ILE A 222 2.08 -11.20 8.23
CA ILE A 222 1.94 -11.82 9.57
C ILE A 222 1.42 -10.83 10.62
N VAL A 223 1.65 -9.52 10.44
CA VAL A 223 1.11 -8.46 11.31
C VAL A 223 -0.41 -8.36 11.18
N VAL A 224 -0.92 -8.40 9.95
CA VAL A 224 -2.38 -8.44 9.70
C VAL A 224 -2.98 -9.75 10.22
N GLN A 225 -2.27 -10.87 10.04
CA GLN A 225 -2.68 -12.17 10.55
C GLN A 225 -2.71 -12.23 12.08
N TYR A 226 -1.77 -11.56 12.75
CA TYR A 226 -1.76 -11.43 14.20
C TYR A 226 -2.99 -10.68 14.70
N LEU A 227 -3.32 -9.55 14.09
CA LEU A 227 -4.53 -8.79 14.42
C LEU A 227 -5.80 -9.63 14.22
N ALA A 228 -5.90 -10.33 13.09
CA ALA A 228 -7.03 -11.21 12.78
C ALA A 228 -7.21 -12.35 13.80
N LYS A 229 -6.11 -12.97 14.24
CA LYS A 229 -6.13 -14.07 15.23
C LYS A 229 -6.60 -13.66 16.63
N GLN A 230 -6.68 -12.37 16.93
CA GLN A 230 -7.20 -11.92 18.23
C GLN A 230 -8.71 -12.14 18.36
N PHE A 231 -9.44 -12.22 17.24
CA PHE A 231 -10.89 -12.39 17.25
C PHE A 231 -11.40 -13.51 16.34
N LEU A 232 -10.60 -14.00 15.38
CA LEU A 232 -10.89 -15.17 14.54
C LEU A 232 -10.22 -16.42 15.09
N SER A 233 -10.94 -17.55 15.10
CA SER A 233 -10.42 -18.84 15.58
C SER A 233 -9.43 -19.49 14.60
N SER A 234 -9.57 -19.20 13.30
CA SER A 234 -8.70 -19.72 12.25
C SER A 234 -8.75 -18.83 11.01
N LEU A 235 -7.60 -18.56 10.40
CA LEU A 235 -7.50 -17.75 9.18
C LEU A 235 -7.95 -18.48 7.91
N LYS A 236 -8.26 -19.77 8.00
CA LYS A 236 -8.77 -20.58 6.89
C LYS A 236 -10.13 -21.24 7.20
N GLY A 237 -10.44 -21.46 8.48
CA GLY A 237 -11.60 -22.23 8.91
C GLY A 237 -12.62 -21.46 9.75
N ASP A 238 -12.36 -20.20 10.13
CA ASP A 238 -13.35 -19.43 10.88
C ASP A 238 -14.59 -19.19 9.99
N PRO A 239 -15.81 -19.51 10.45
CA PRO A 239 -17.02 -19.34 9.64
C PRO A 239 -17.29 -17.89 9.24
N ARG A 240 -16.72 -16.92 9.96
CA ARG A 240 -16.82 -15.48 9.71
C ARG A 240 -15.85 -14.98 8.64
N LEU A 241 -14.87 -15.77 8.20
CA LEU A 241 -13.94 -15.38 7.13
C LEU A 241 -14.15 -16.26 5.90
N LYS A 242 -14.50 -15.66 4.76
CA LYS A 242 -14.64 -16.36 3.48
C LYS A 242 -13.65 -15.80 2.47
N LEU A 243 -12.65 -16.62 2.16
CA LEU A 243 -11.67 -16.37 1.12
C LEU A 243 -12.23 -16.77 -0.26
N ASN A 244 -11.62 -16.28 -1.33
CA ASN A 244 -12.05 -16.49 -2.72
C ASN A 244 -13.50 -16.04 -2.98
N LYS A 245 -13.96 -15.01 -2.27
CA LYS A 245 -15.29 -14.42 -2.40
C LYS A 245 -15.19 -13.04 -3.02
N VAL A 246 -15.06 -13.02 -4.35
CA VAL A 246 -15.04 -11.80 -5.15
C VAL A 246 -16.43 -11.19 -5.14
N VAL A 247 -16.62 -10.05 -4.47
CA VAL A 247 -17.90 -9.32 -4.51
C VAL A 247 -18.07 -8.64 -5.87
N ARG A 248 -19.26 -8.77 -6.47
CA ARG A 248 -19.62 -8.16 -7.75
C ARG A 248 -20.77 -7.17 -7.65
N GLU A 249 -21.64 -7.30 -6.67
CA GLU A 249 -22.77 -6.40 -6.49
C GLU A 249 -23.12 -6.19 -5.01
N ILE A 250 -23.45 -4.96 -4.67
CA ILE A 250 -23.96 -4.54 -3.37
C ILE A 250 -25.34 -3.90 -3.60
N ILE A 251 -26.39 -4.64 -3.24
CA ILE A 251 -27.77 -4.14 -3.23
C ILE A 251 -28.07 -3.60 -1.83
N TYR A 252 -28.52 -2.35 -1.71
CA TYR A 252 -28.76 -1.73 -0.42
C TYR A 252 -30.04 -0.88 -0.38
N SER A 253 -30.63 -0.80 0.82
CA SER A 253 -31.78 0.03 1.12
C SER A 253 -31.75 0.44 2.59
N LYS A 254 -32.73 1.22 3.07
CA LYS A 254 -32.87 1.53 4.50
C LYS A 254 -33.02 0.29 5.41
N ASN A 255 -33.38 -0.87 4.86
CA ASN A 255 -33.63 -2.10 5.61
C ASN A 255 -32.42 -3.05 5.68
N GLY A 256 -31.30 -2.71 5.01
CA GLY A 256 -30.09 -3.53 5.00
C GLY A 256 -29.50 -3.72 3.61
N VAL A 257 -28.64 -4.74 3.50
CA VAL A 257 -27.80 -5.01 2.33
C VAL A 257 -27.87 -6.47 1.90
N ALA A 258 -27.70 -6.71 0.60
CA ALA A 258 -27.43 -8.00 0.01
C ALA A 258 -26.20 -7.89 -0.90
N VAL A 259 -25.19 -8.72 -0.62
CA VAL A 259 -23.91 -8.75 -1.32
C VAL A 259 -23.85 -10.02 -2.17
N ARG A 260 -23.71 -9.86 -3.49
CA ARG A 260 -23.55 -10.97 -4.43
C ARG A 260 -22.10 -11.13 -4.83
N THR A 261 -21.59 -12.36 -4.75
CA THR A 261 -20.24 -12.72 -5.20
C THR A 261 -20.23 -13.29 -6.61
N GLU A 262 -19.06 -13.33 -7.23
CA GLU A 262 -18.84 -13.79 -8.61
C GLU A 262 -19.25 -15.26 -8.82
N ASP A 263 -19.18 -16.08 -7.77
CA ASP A 263 -19.65 -17.47 -7.77
C ASP A 263 -21.17 -17.63 -7.57
N GLY A 264 -21.92 -16.52 -7.55
CA GLY A 264 -23.36 -16.50 -7.39
C GLY A 264 -23.86 -16.56 -5.94
N SER A 265 -22.98 -16.68 -4.94
CA SER A 265 -23.40 -16.65 -3.53
C SER A 265 -23.99 -15.29 -3.16
N ILE A 266 -24.99 -15.29 -2.27
CA ILE A 266 -25.62 -14.06 -1.76
C ILE A 266 -25.55 -14.05 -0.24
N TYR A 267 -25.05 -12.94 0.31
CA TYR A 267 -24.93 -12.71 1.75
C TYR A 267 -25.76 -11.49 2.13
N LYS A 268 -26.57 -11.58 3.20
CA LYS A 268 -27.40 -10.48 3.68
C LYS A 268 -26.90 -9.98 5.03
N ALA A 269 -27.04 -8.69 5.29
CA ALA A 269 -26.71 -8.08 6.57
C ALA A 269 -27.49 -6.78 6.81
N LYS A 270 -27.37 -6.19 8.00
CA LYS A 270 -27.88 -4.84 8.27
C LYS A 270 -26.97 -3.76 7.66
N TYR A 271 -25.67 -3.98 7.71
CA TYR A 271 -24.66 -3.05 7.22
C TYR A 271 -23.60 -3.76 6.38
N VAL A 272 -22.94 -3.01 5.50
CA VAL A 272 -21.71 -3.44 4.82
C VAL A 272 -20.61 -2.39 5.00
N ILE A 273 -19.40 -2.82 5.30
CA ILE A 273 -18.19 -2.00 5.28
C ILE A 273 -17.37 -2.41 4.06
N VAL A 274 -17.14 -1.47 3.16
CA VAL A 274 -16.34 -1.64 1.95
C VAL A 274 -14.92 -1.18 2.26
N SER A 275 -13.97 -2.12 2.28
CA SER A 275 -12.55 -1.87 2.58
C SER A 275 -11.61 -2.10 1.40
N VAL A 276 -12.17 -2.17 0.18
CA VAL A 276 -11.39 -2.30 -1.05
C VAL A 276 -10.60 -1.03 -1.33
N SER A 277 -9.58 -1.10 -2.18
CA SER A 277 -8.79 0.07 -2.57
C SER A 277 -9.64 1.09 -3.35
N VAL A 278 -9.24 2.36 -3.34
CA VAL A 278 -9.93 3.39 -4.15
C VAL A 278 -9.87 3.05 -5.65
N GLY A 279 -8.80 2.41 -6.12
CA GLY A 279 -8.68 1.94 -7.50
C GLY A 279 -9.72 0.86 -7.86
N VAL A 280 -10.11 0.01 -6.90
CA VAL A 280 -11.22 -0.94 -7.12
C VAL A 280 -12.56 -0.19 -7.15
N LEU A 281 -12.77 0.81 -6.29
CA LEU A 281 -13.97 1.65 -6.31
C LEU A 281 -14.10 2.47 -7.61
N GLN A 282 -12.97 2.81 -8.24
CA GLN A 282 -12.89 3.49 -9.54
C GLN A 282 -13.09 2.54 -10.73
N SER A 283 -13.17 1.23 -10.49
CA SER A 283 -13.32 0.20 -11.53
C SER A 283 -14.73 -0.39 -11.58
N ASP A 284 -15.03 -1.17 -12.61
CA ASP A 284 -16.31 -1.87 -12.78
C ASP A 284 -16.39 -3.21 -12.01
N LEU A 285 -15.53 -3.45 -11.01
CA LEU A 285 -15.54 -4.72 -10.27
C LEU A 285 -16.81 -4.87 -9.42
N ILE A 286 -17.25 -3.82 -8.73
CA ILE A 286 -18.38 -3.85 -7.80
C ILE A 286 -19.47 -2.89 -8.26
N ASP A 287 -20.65 -3.42 -8.60
CA ASP A 287 -21.85 -2.63 -8.90
C ASP A 287 -22.62 -2.29 -7.61
N PHE A 288 -23.07 -1.04 -7.48
CA PHE A 288 -23.86 -0.56 -6.36
C PHE A 288 -25.31 -0.34 -6.81
N ARG A 289 -26.26 -0.94 -6.10
CA ARG A 289 -27.70 -0.86 -6.43
C ARG A 289 -28.54 -0.40 -5.22
N PRO A 290 -29.15 0.80 -5.26
CA PRO A 290 -29.07 1.81 -6.33
C PRO A 290 -27.64 2.35 -6.51
N LYS A 291 -27.38 3.06 -7.62
CA LYS A 291 -26.08 3.69 -7.84
C LYS A 291 -25.74 4.63 -6.68
N LEU A 292 -24.45 4.68 -6.32
CA LEU A 292 -23.96 5.66 -5.35
C LEU A 292 -24.32 7.09 -5.82
N PRO A 293 -24.67 7.98 -4.87
CA PRO A 293 -25.01 9.35 -5.18
C PRO A 293 -23.85 10.07 -5.87
N ILE A 294 -24.18 11.12 -6.64
CA ILE A 294 -23.19 11.84 -7.47
C ILE A 294 -22.00 12.32 -6.64
N TRP A 295 -22.23 12.90 -5.47
CA TRP A 295 -21.16 13.40 -4.59
C TRP A 295 -20.16 12.31 -4.21
N LYS A 296 -20.63 11.09 -3.92
CA LYS A 296 -19.77 9.95 -3.56
C LYS A 296 -18.96 9.47 -4.78
N ARG A 297 -19.60 9.41 -5.95
CA ARG A 297 -18.93 9.00 -7.19
C ARG A 297 -17.83 9.99 -7.60
N LEU A 298 -18.06 11.30 -7.45
CA LEU A 298 -17.06 12.34 -7.70
C LEU A 298 -15.90 12.27 -6.69
N ALA A 299 -16.20 12.00 -5.41
CA ALA A 299 -15.15 11.79 -4.41
C ALA A 299 -14.27 10.57 -4.74
N ILE A 300 -14.88 9.47 -5.18
CA ILE A 300 -14.13 8.27 -5.60
C ILE A 300 -13.32 8.53 -6.87
N SER A 301 -13.92 9.13 -7.91
CA SER A 301 -13.28 9.26 -9.23
C SER A 301 -12.07 10.18 -9.24
N ASP A 302 -12.12 11.24 -8.44
CA ASP A 302 -11.14 12.32 -8.51
C ASP A 302 -9.96 12.11 -7.55
N PHE A 303 -9.99 11.05 -6.72
CA PHE A 303 -8.90 10.73 -5.79
C PHE A 303 -7.80 9.92 -6.47
N SER A 304 -6.54 10.12 -6.07
CA SER A 304 -5.41 9.51 -6.76
C SER A 304 -5.15 8.09 -6.27
N MET A 305 -4.93 7.19 -7.24
CA MET A 305 -4.36 5.87 -7.00
C MET A 305 -3.01 5.78 -7.71
N THR A 306 -1.97 5.67 -6.90
CA THR A 306 -0.59 5.58 -7.33
C THR A 306 -0.22 4.15 -7.73
N ILE A 307 0.77 4.02 -8.61
CA ILE A 307 1.45 2.74 -8.85
C ILE A 307 2.93 2.90 -8.48
N TYR A 308 3.40 1.95 -7.68
CA TYR A 308 4.73 1.87 -7.13
C TYR A 308 5.22 0.43 -7.32
N THR A 309 6.30 0.26 -8.08
CA THR A 309 6.78 -1.05 -8.50
C THR A 309 8.24 -1.25 -8.06
N LYS A 310 8.48 -2.34 -7.31
CA LYS A 310 9.81 -2.83 -6.98
C LYS A 310 10.14 -4.00 -7.89
N ILE A 311 11.14 -3.85 -8.73
CA ILE A 311 11.54 -4.85 -9.74
C ILE A 311 12.75 -5.59 -9.19
N PHE A 312 12.59 -6.88 -8.90
CA PHE A 312 13.65 -7.70 -8.29
C PHE A 312 14.38 -8.50 -9.36
N LEU A 313 15.70 -8.59 -9.23
CA LEU A 313 16.57 -9.36 -10.09
C LEU A 313 17.49 -10.24 -9.25
N LYS A 314 17.56 -11.52 -9.60
CA LYS A 314 18.50 -12.47 -9.02
C LYS A 314 19.68 -12.62 -9.96
N PHE A 315 20.91 -12.55 -9.44
CA PHE A 315 22.13 -12.76 -10.24
C PHE A 315 22.96 -13.97 -9.76
N PRO A 316 23.82 -14.53 -10.63
CA PRO A 316 24.74 -15.61 -10.26
C PRO A 316 25.77 -15.18 -9.22
N TYR A 317 26.23 -13.92 -9.31
CA TYR A 317 27.17 -13.31 -8.36
C TYR A 317 26.97 -11.80 -8.30
N LYS A 318 27.48 -11.19 -7.24
CA LYS A 318 27.41 -9.75 -6.98
C LYS A 318 28.48 -9.03 -7.80
N PHE A 319 28.09 -8.01 -8.55
CA PHE A 319 29.00 -7.14 -9.29
C PHE A 319 28.87 -5.66 -8.88
N TRP A 320 27.93 -5.36 -7.97
CA TRP A 320 27.75 -4.06 -7.35
C TRP A 320 28.50 -3.98 -6.02
N PRO A 321 28.81 -2.77 -5.52
CA PRO A 321 29.40 -2.59 -4.19
C PRO A 321 28.52 -3.17 -3.08
N THR A 322 29.14 -3.84 -2.11
CA THR A 322 28.48 -4.37 -0.90
C THR A 322 29.30 -4.03 0.33
N GLY A 323 28.64 -3.79 1.46
CA GLY A 323 29.25 -3.44 2.73
C GLY A 323 28.56 -2.23 3.38
N PRO A 324 29.11 -1.73 4.50
CA PRO A 324 28.57 -0.53 5.16
C PRO A 324 28.49 0.64 4.17
N GLY A 325 27.30 1.26 4.07
CA GLY A 325 27.07 2.42 3.23
C GLY A 325 26.94 2.16 1.74
N THR A 326 26.73 0.93 1.28
CA THR A 326 26.50 0.62 -0.16
C THR A 326 25.12 0.06 -0.45
N GLU A 327 24.25 0.01 0.56
CA GLU A 327 22.94 -0.64 0.47
C GLU A 327 22.09 -0.06 -0.66
N PHE A 328 22.15 1.26 -0.81
CA PHE A 328 21.44 1.99 -1.86
C PHE A 328 22.39 2.70 -2.80
N PHE A 329 21.96 2.82 -4.05
CA PHE A 329 22.55 3.73 -5.02
C PHE A 329 21.48 4.38 -5.91
N ILE A 330 21.82 5.56 -6.44
CA ILE A 330 20.93 6.33 -7.30
C ILE A 330 21.48 6.37 -8.72
N TYR A 331 20.60 6.26 -9.71
CA TYR A 331 20.89 6.49 -11.12
C TYR A 331 20.23 7.77 -11.61
N THR A 332 21.01 8.74 -12.08
CA THR A 332 20.47 9.95 -12.71
C THR A 332 20.07 9.70 -14.16
N HIS A 333 18.97 10.33 -14.60
CA HIS A 333 18.57 10.31 -16.00
C HIS A 333 17.78 11.59 -16.35
N VAL A 334 17.85 12.06 -17.60
CA VAL A 334 17.05 13.21 -18.09
C VAL A 334 15.53 12.97 -18.03
N ARG A 335 15.14 11.70 -18.01
CA ARG A 335 13.76 11.23 -17.79
C ARG A 335 13.59 10.90 -16.30
N ARG A 336 12.84 11.73 -15.58
CA ARG A 336 12.53 11.51 -14.15
C ARG A 336 11.86 10.15 -13.95
N GLY A 337 12.25 9.42 -12.91
CA GLY A 337 11.68 8.12 -12.55
C GLY A 337 12.21 6.94 -13.36
N TYR A 338 13.15 7.15 -14.30
CA TYR A 338 13.71 6.07 -15.11
C TYR A 338 14.74 5.26 -14.32
N TYR A 339 14.27 4.21 -13.65
CA TYR A 339 15.06 3.29 -12.81
C TYR A 339 16.00 3.99 -11.80
N PRO A 340 15.50 4.91 -10.96
CA PRO A 340 16.34 5.86 -10.24
C PRO A 340 16.94 5.34 -8.94
N LEU A 341 16.22 4.54 -8.15
CA LEU A 341 16.68 4.13 -6.81
C LEU A 341 16.78 2.61 -6.73
N TRP A 342 17.97 2.15 -6.37
CA TRP A 342 18.32 0.74 -6.30
C TRP A 342 18.71 0.36 -4.88
N GLN A 343 18.39 -0.87 -4.50
CA GLN A 343 18.74 -1.47 -3.21
C GLN A 343 19.15 -2.92 -3.40
N HIS A 344 20.23 -3.35 -2.74
CA HIS A 344 20.60 -4.76 -2.66
C HIS A 344 20.06 -5.41 -1.38
N LEU A 345 19.76 -6.71 -1.41
CA LEU A 345 19.24 -7.43 -0.23
C LEU A 345 20.32 -8.22 0.55
N GLU A 346 21.59 -7.85 0.44
CA GLU A 346 22.68 -8.56 1.12
C GLU A 346 22.67 -8.40 2.65
N ASN A 347 22.10 -7.32 3.17
CA ASN A 347 21.97 -7.10 4.61
C ASN A 347 20.88 -8.01 5.20
N GLU A 348 19.77 -8.15 4.47
CA GLU A 348 18.57 -8.90 4.86
C GLU A 348 18.73 -10.40 4.62
N TYR A 349 19.31 -10.73 3.45
CA TYR A 349 19.52 -12.06 2.89
C TYR A 349 20.96 -12.18 2.37
N PRO A 350 21.94 -12.40 3.25
CA PRO A 350 23.34 -12.56 2.86
C PRO A 350 23.54 -13.66 1.80
N GLY A 351 24.23 -13.33 0.70
CA GLY A 351 24.48 -14.24 -0.41
C GLY A 351 23.28 -14.46 -1.34
N SER A 352 22.21 -13.68 -1.19
CA SER A 352 21.06 -13.74 -2.10
C SER A 352 21.41 -13.33 -3.51
N ASN A 353 22.38 -12.42 -3.68
CA ASN A 353 22.67 -11.76 -4.96
C ASN A 353 21.39 -11.17 -5.59
N ILE A 354 20.49 -10.65 -4.74
CA ILE A 354 19.27 -9.97 -5.18
C ILE A 354 19.52 -8.46 -5.14
N LEU A 355 19.23 -7.83 -6.27
CA LEU A 355 19.19 -6.39 -6.44
C LEU A 355 17.78 -6.02 -6.90
N PHE A 356 17.24 -4.92 -6.41
CA PHE A 356 15.97 -4.41 -6.92
C PHE A 356 16.01 -2.92 -7.15
N VAL A 357 15.15 -2.47 -8.07
CA VAL A 357 14.96 -1.05 -8.40
C VAL A 357 13.52 -0.66 -8.19
N THR A 358 13.31 0.53 -7.65
CA THR A 358 12.00 1.13 -7.47
C THR A 358 11.70 2.13 -8.58
N VAL A 359 10.53 1.99 -9.19
CA VAL A 359 9.95 2.98 -10.11
C VAL A 359 8.53 3.36 -9.65
N THR A 360 8.15 4.61 -9.89
CA THR A 360 6.86 5.17 -9.44
C THR A 360 6.11 5.85 -10.57
N ALA A 361 4.86 6.25 -10.30
CA ALA A 361 4.04 7.08 -11.18
C ALA A 361 3.96 6.59 -12.65
N GLU A 362 4.24 7.48 -13.60
CA GLU A 362 4.19 7.21 -15.05
C GLU A 362 5.17 6.10 -15.48
N GLU A 363 6.34 5.99 -14.84
CA GLU A 363 7.31 4.94 -15.17
C GLU A 363 6.86 3.58 -14.65
N SER A 364 6.28 3.53 -13.46
CA SER A 364 5.65 2.30 -12.95
C SER A 364 4.49 1.85 -13.86
N ARG A 365 3.59 2.78 -14.25
CA ARG A 365 2.50 2.48 -15.21
C ARG A 365 3.04 1.91 -16.52
N ARG A 366 4.13 2.47 -17.05
CA ARG A 366 4.75 2.01 -18.29
C ARG A 366 5.36 0.61 -18.12
N VAL A 367 6.18 0.41 -17.09
CA VAL A 367 6.89 -0.83 -16.85
C VAL A 367 5.92 -1.99 -16.63
N GLU A 368 4.80 -1.78 -15.94
CA GLU A 368 3.81 -2.85 -15.74
C GLU A 368 3.13 -3.32 -17.03
N GLN A 369 3.18 -2.55 -18.13
CA GLN A 369 2.67 -2.94 -19.45
C GLN A 369 3.68 -3.69 -20.31
N LEU A 370 4.96 -3.68 -19.93
CA LEU A 370 6.00 -4.40 -20.64
C LEU A 370 6.02 -5.87 -20.22
N SER A 371 6.52 -6.73 -21.10
CA SER A 371 6.91 -8.10 -20.76
C SER A 371 8.11 -8.09 -19.81
N ASP A 372 8.26 -9.15 -19.01
CA ASP A 372 9.41 -9.26 -18.09
C ASP A 372 10.76 -9.19 -18.84
N GLN A 373 10.81 -9.69 -20.09
CA GLN A 373 12.00 -9.60 -20.94
C GLN A 373 12.34 -8.16 -21.34
N GLU A 374 11.34 -7.37 -21.77
CA GLU A 374 11.57 -5.96 -22.11
C GLU A 374 12.04 -5.16 -20.89
N VAL A 375 11.46 -5.44 -19.71
CA VAL A 375 11.91 -4.83 -18.44
C VAL A 375 13.35 -5.25 -18.12
N GLU A 376 13.69 -6.54 -18.25
CA GLU A 376 15.06 -7.03 -18.07
C GLU A 376 16.04 -6.31 -18.98
N GLU A 377 15.71 -6.14 -20.27
CA GLU A 377 16.56 -5.45 -21.25
C GLU A 377 16.84 -4.00 -20.86
N GLU A 378 15.81 -3.24 -20.46
CA GLU A 378 15.96 -1.85 -20.00
C GLU A 378 16.80 -1.75 -18.72
N VAL A 379 16.49 -2.57 -17.71
CA VAL A 379 17.18 -2.61 -16.42
C VAL A 379 18.65 -3.02 -16.60
N MET A 380 18.93 -4.01 -17.46
CA MET A 380 20.30 -4.43 -17.77
C MET A 380 21.08 -3.39 -18.56
N ALA A 381 20.41 -2.57 -19.39
CA ALA A 381 21.08 -1.45 -20.06
C ALA A 381 21.56 -0.40 -19.04
N VAL A 382 20.74 -0.11 -18.02
CA VAL A 382 21.16 0.75 -16.89
C VAL A 382 22.33 0.12 -16.16
N LEU A 383 22.22 -1.14 -15.70
CA LEU A 383 23.28 -1.80 -14.92
C LEU A 383 24.62 -1.92 -15.69
N LYS A 384 24.59 -2.16 -17.00
CA LYS A 384 25.80 -2.15 -17.84
C LYS A 384 26.45 -0.78 -17.94
N THR A 385 25.66 0.28 -17.89
CA THR A 385 26.18 1.66 -17.83
C THR A 385 26.87 1.93 -16.50
N LEU A 386 26.33 1.39 -15.40
CA LEU A 386 26.89 1.59 -14.05
C LEU A 386 28.14 0.75 -13.78
N PHE A 387 28.11 -0.52 -14.17
CA PHE A 387 29.09 -1.53 -13.75
C PHE A 387 29.86 -2.18 -14.90
N GLY A 388 29.62 -1.73 -16.14
CA GLY A 388 30.29 -2.20 -17.35
C GLY A 388 29.61 -3.38 -18.05
N ASN A 389 30.04 -3.66 -19.28
CA ASN A 389 29.40 -4.65 -20.16
C ASN A 389 29.63 -6.13 -19.79
N LYS A 390 30.51 -6.42 -18.82
CA LYS A 390 30.90 -7.78 -18.44
C LYS A 390 30.12 -8.35 -17.25
N ILE A 391 28.97 -7.75 -16.92
CA ILE A 391 28.08 -8.25 -15.86
C ILE A 391 27.23 -9.43 -16.37
N PRO A 392 26.87 -10.39 -15.49
CA PRO A 392 26.05 -11.53 -15.87
C PRO A 392 24.61 -11.08 -16.17
N LYS A 393 23.89 -11.90 -16.94
CA LYS A 393 22.43 -11.79 -17.01
C LYS A 393 21.81 -12.23 -15.67
N PRO A 394 20.62 -11.72 -15.31
CA PRO A 394 19.89 -12.26 -14.17
C PRO A 394 19.47 -13.71 -14.43
N GLU A 395 19.38 -14.49 -13.35
CA GLU A 395 18.85 -15.85 -13.34
C GLU A 395 17.32 -15.86 -13.25
N ASP A 396 16.75 -14.80 -12.65
CA ASP A 396 15.32 -14.64 -12.41
C ASP A 396 14.98 -13.14 -12.30
N ILE A 397 13.76 -12.79 -12.66
CA ILE A 397 13.21 -11.43 -12.56
C ILE A 397 11.77 -11.48 -12.04
N LEU A 398 11.44 -10.56 -11.14
CA LEU A 398 10.08 -10.37 -10.65
C LEU A 398 9.66 -8.91 -10.84
N VAL A 399 8.59 -8.74 -11.63
CA VAL A 399 7.93 -7.44 -11.86
C VAL A 399 6.50 -7.50 -11.30
N PRO A 400 6.27 -7.03 -10.05
CA PRO A 400 4.92 -6.91 -9.50
C PRO A 400 4.06 -5.97 -10.35
N ARG A 401 2.83 -6.38 -10.65
CA ARG A 401 1.89 -5.61 -11.48
C ARG A 401 0.65 -5.20 -10.67
N TRP A 402 0.77 -4.14 -9.88
CA TRP A 402 -0.28 -3.68 -8.96
C TRP A 402 -1.44 -3.00 -9.69
N GLY A 403 -1.15 -2.25 -10.76
CA GLY A 403 -2.14 -1.50 -11.54
C GLY A 403 -3.08 -2.39 -12.33
N SER A 404 -2.54 -3.44 -12.96
CA SER A 404 -3.35 -4.39 -13.73
C SER A 404 -4.07 -5.41 -12.84
N ASN A 405 -3.62 -5.61 -11.59
CA ASN A 405 -4.27 -6.52 -10.66
C ASN A 405 -5.70 -6.05 -10.34
N ARG A 406 -6.68 -6.85 -10.75
CA ARG A 406 -8.09 -6.49 -10.64
C ARG A 406 -8.62 -6.31 -9.21
N PHE A 407 -7.91 -6.81 -8.19
CA PHE A 407 -8.31 -6.73 -6.79
C PHE A 407 -7.68 -5.57 -6.03
N TYR A 408 -6.72 -4.86 -6.63
CA TYR A 408 -5.99 -3.75 -6.00
C TYR A 408 -5.97 -2.49 -6.85
N LYS A 409 -5.80 -2.62 -8.18
CA LYS A 409 -5.82 -1.52 -9.15
C LYS A 409 -4.83 -0.38 -8.82
N GLY A 410 -3.70 -0.71 -8.20
CA GLY A 410 -2.66 0.23 -7.77
C GLY A 410 -2.04 -0.16 -6.43
N SER A 411 -1.07 0.66 -6.00
CA SER A 411 -0.22 0.42 -4.83
C SER A 411 -0.76 1.15 -3.60
N TYR A 412 -0.90 2.47 -3.63
CA TYR A 412 -1.45 3.24 -2.52
C TYR A 412 -2.00 4.58 -3.00
N SER A 413 -2.79 5.25 -2.16
CA SER A 413 -3.37 6.54 -2.54
C SER A 413 -2.42 7.70 -2.27
N ASN A 414 -2.57 8.76 -3.05
CA ASN A 414 -1.83 10.02 -2.93
C ASN A 414 -2.85 11.16 -2.92
N TRP A 415 -2.57 12.25 -2.21
CA TRP A 415 -3.44 13.43 -2.24
C TRP A 415 -3.25 14.19 -3.55
N PRO A 416 -4.26 14.21 -4.45
CA PRO A 416 -4.17 14.98 -5.67
C PRO A 416 -4.17 16.48 -5.36
N ASP A 417 -3.39 17.25 -6.10
CA ASP A 417 -3.50 18.70 -6.05
C ASP A 417 -4.93 19.14 -6.43
N LYS A 418 -5.46 20.15 -5.73
CA LYS A 418 -6.83 20.68 -5.92
C LYS A 418 -7.98 19.76 -5.46
N TYR A 419 -7.68 18.63 -4.81
CA TYR A 419 -8.69 17.81 -4.17
C TYR A 419 -9.00 18.35 -2.76
N SER A 420 -10.24 18.76 -2.50
CA SER A 420 -10.59 19.42 -1.24
C SER A 420 -10.74 18.45 -0.07
N GLN A 421 -10.50 18.94 1.14
CA GLN A 421 -10.73 18.21 2.39
C GLN A 421 -12.18 17.72 2.47
N HIS A 422 -13.14 18.57 2.11
CA HIS A 422 -14.56 18.21 2.11
C HIS A 422 -14.84 17.01 1.19
N ARG A 423 -14.19 16.96 0.02
CA ARG A 423 -14.36 15.84 -0.91
C ARG A 423 -13.68 14.57 -0.39
N HIS A 424 -12.59 14.69 0.34
CA HIS A 424 -11.97 13.55 1.03
C HIS A 424 -12.84 13.03 2.18
N ASP A 425 -13.45 13.92 2.96
CA ASP A 425 -14.40 13.52 4.01
C ASP A 425 -15.57 12.77 3.37
N GLN A 426 -16.09 13.28 2.25
CA GLN A 426 -17.08 12.59 1.43
C GLN A 426 -16.60 11.25 0.89
N LEU A 427 -15.31 11.04 0.62
CA LEU A 427 -14.80 9.73 0.17
C LEU A 427 -15.03 8.65 1.24
N GLY A 428 -14.88 9.01 2.52
CA GLY A 428 -15.14 8.08 3.63
C GLY A 428 -16.59 8.03 4.12
N ASP A 429 -17.44 9.03 3.84
CA ASP A 429 -18.81 9.12 4.39
C ASP A 429 -19.71 7.92 4.02
N PRO A 430 -20.60 7.45 4.90
CA PRO A 430 -21.49 6.35 4.56
C PRO A 430 -22.60 6.77 3.57
N VAL A 431 -23.12 5.79 2.84
CA VAL A 431 -24.31 5.93 1.98
C VAL A 431 -25.39 4.96 2.48
N GLY A 432 -26.26 5.44 3.35
CA GLY A 432 -27.23 4.58 4.04
C GLY A 432 -26.51 3.49 4.85
N PRO A 433 -26.78 2.19 4.64
CA PRO A 433 -26.09 1.12 5.37
C PRO A 433 -24.72 0.73 4.79
N VAL A 434 -24.19 1.46 3.80
CA VAL A 434 -22.90 1.19 3.14
C VAL A 434 -21.83 2.13 3.69
N TYR A 435 -20.85 1.58 4.39
CA TYR A 435 -19.74 2.28 5.02
C TYR A 435 -18.45 2.04 4.22
N PHE A 436 -17.49 2.98 4.28
CA PHE A 436 -16.24 2.92 3.50
C PHE A 436 -15.03 3.12 4.41
N THR A 437 -14.01 2.28 4.24
CA THR A 437 -12.76 2.39 5.00
C THR A 437 -11.57 2.01 4.13
N GLY A 438 -10.37 2.45 4.51
CA GLY A 438 -9.12 2.14 3.83
C GLY A 438 -8.08 3.21 4.12
N GLU A 439 -6.82 3.00 3.69
CA GLU A 439 -5.78 4.03 3.83
C GLU A 439 -6.14 5.33 3.09
N HIS A 440 -6.88 5.23 1.98
CA HIS A 440 -7.44 6.37 1.24
C HIS A 440 -8.55 7.14 1.97
N ASN A 441 -8.86 6.79 3.22
CA ASN A 441 -9.73 7.57 4.10
C ASN A 441 -8.97 8.17 5.29
N SER A 442 -7.66 7.90 5.39
CA SER A 442 -6.81 8.49 6.42
C SER A 442 -6.36 9.87 5.98
N ASN A 443 -6.76 10.90 6.72
CA ASN A 443 -6.25 12.26 6.50
C ASN A 443 -4.76 12.39 6.85
N LYS A 444 -4.29 11.61 7.83
CA LYS A 444 -3.00 11.82 8.48
C LYS A 444 -1.90 10.90 7.95
N TYR A 445 -2.21 9.62 7.78
CA TYR A 445 -1.27 8.56 7.42
C TYR A 445 -1.65 7.90 6.08
N ILE A 446 -2.07 8.70 5.11
CA ILE A 446 -2.41 8.22 3.77
C ILE A 446 -1.23 7.46 3.16
N GLY A 447 -1.49 6.43 2.38
CA GLY A 447 -0.42 5.66 1.74
C GLY A 447 0.16 4.53 2.60
N TYR A 448 0.07 4.64 3.94
CA TYR A 448 0.69 3.69 4.86
C TYR A 448 -0.25 2.61 5.40
N VAL A 449 0.34 1.52 5.88
CA VAL A 449 -0.38 0.48 6.65
C VAL A 449 -0.99 1.07 7.92
N THR A 450 -0.31 2.04 8.55
CA THR A 450 -0.77 2.79 9.72
C THR A 450 -2.10 3.50 9.45
N GLY A 451 -2.23 4.16 8.29
CA GLY A 451 -3.49 4.78 7.88
C GLY A 451 -4.61 3.79 7.63
N ALA A 452 -4.30 2.60 7.10
CA ALA A 452 -5.28 1.53 7.00
C ALA A 452 -5.70 0.99 8.38
N TYR A 453 -4.80 0.95 9.36
CA TYR A 453 -5.05 0.45 10.71
C TYR A 453 -6.01 1.36 11.50
N PHE A 454 -5.83 2.69 11.47
CA PHE A 454 -6.70 3.67 12.13
C PHE A 454 -8.03 3.91 11.39
N HIS A 455 -8.70 2.82 10.96
CA HIS A 455 -9.97 2.87 10.23
C HIS A 455 -10.98 3.87 10.82
N ARG A 456 -11.88 4.38 9.96
CA ARG A 456 -12.75 5.52 10.30
C ARG A 456 -13.85 5.23 11.34
N TYR A 457 -14.24 3.97 11.57
CA TYR A 457 -15.46 3.61 12.34
C TYR A 457 -15.25 2.65 13.50
#